data_AF-A0A9D4T1K9-F1
#
_entry.id   AF-A0A9D4T1K9-F1
#
_cell.length_a   1.000
_cell.length_b   1.000
_cell.length_c   1.000
_cell.angle_alpha   90.00
_cell.angle_beta   90.00
_cell.angle_gamma   90.00
#
_symmetry.space_group_name_H-M   'P 1'
#
loop_
_entity.id
_entity.type
_entity.pdbx_description
1 polymer ?
#
loop_
_entity_poly.entity_id
_entity_poly.type
_entity_poly.pdbx_seq_one_letter_code
_entity_poly.pdbx_strand_id
1 'polypeptide(L)'
;MAVVDLWKKLQHSNLVHLREVFTTKAFGDHSMVFVYDYHAGADTLMNQYFSQPSVPTLNGFCPPIYPQPSNGLTRPFSHGKPALGSLRQHAGLLPESLIWAFVVQLSSVLRTIHAAGLACRSFEPSKILVMGKSRLRLNCCGIMDVLTFDSAVPSAKALVPHYQVPLA
;
A
#
# COMPACT_ATOMS: atom_id res chain seq x y z
N MET A 1 2.18 24.89 12.55
CA MET A 1 3.49 24.70 11.86
C MET A 1 4.34 23.60 12.50
N ALA A 2 4.41 23.48 13.83
CA ALA A 2 5.25 22.47 14.50
C ALA A 2 5.07 21.01 14.02
N VAL A 3 3.84 20.59 13.70
CA VAL A 3 3.59 19.21 13.22
C VAL A 3 4.17 18.94 11.83
N VAL A 4 4.13 19.94 10.94
CA VAL A 4 4.71 19.82 9.58
C VAL A 4 6.22 19.68 9.68
N ASP A 5 6.86 20.43 10.58
CA ASP A 5 8.30 20.34 10.79
C ASP A 5 8.73 18.97 11.34
N LEU A 6 7.90 18.34 12.18
CA LEU A 6 8.14 16.97 12.63
C LEU A 6 8.05 15.97 11.47
N TRP A 7 7.03 16.09 10.61
CA TRP A 7 6.89 15.24 9.42
C TRP A 7 8.04 15.44 8.41
N LYS A 8 8.49 16.69 8.22
CA LYS A 8 9.64 17.02 7.36
C LYS A 8 10.96 16.48 7.91
N LYS A 9 11.12 16.37 9.23
CA LYS A 9 12.33 15.77 9.84
C LYS A 9 12.34 14.25 9.73
N LEU A 10 11.18 13.62 9.51
CA LEU A 10 11.07 12.17 9.49
C LEU A 10 11.59 11.58 8.18
N GLN A 11 12.59 10.70 8.27
CA GLN A 11 13.20 10.02 7.14
C GLN A 11 13.24 8.52 7.37
N HIS A 12 12.75 7.76 6.39
CA HIS A 12 12.76 6.30 6.41
C HIS A 12 12.74 5.77 4.98
N SER A 13 13.40 4.64 4.71
CA SER A 13 13.53 4.06 3.36
C SER A 13 12.19 3.64 2.74
N ASN A 14 11.23 3.25 3.58
CA ASN A 14 9.86 2.87 3.25
C ASN A 14 8.83 3.99 3.49
N LEU A 15 9.26 5.25 3.62
CA LEU A 15 8.38 6.41 3.68
C LEU A 15 8.64 7.32 2.48
N VAL A 16 7.59 7.87 1.89
CA VAL A 16 7.72 8.96 0.92
C VAL A 16 7.92 10.26 1.71
N HIS A 17 9.06 10.90 1.51
CA HIS A 17 9.47 12.04 2.31
C HIS A 17 8.64 13.28 1.97
N LEU A 18 8.11 13.95 3.01
CA LEU A 18 7.42 15.23 2.89
C LEU A 18 8.45 16.35 2.83
N ARG A 19 8.47 17.10 1.72
CA ARG A 19 9.38 18.23 1.52
C ARG A 19 8.77 19.52 2.06
N GLU A 20 7.58 19.85 1.59
CA GLU A 20 6.95 21.15 1.82
C GLU A 20 5.44 21.06 1.85
N VAL A 21 4.80 21.98 2.57
CA VAL A 21 3.34 22.15 2.59
C VAL A 21 3.06 23.64 2.51
N PHE A 22 2.22 24.05 1.56
CA PHE A 22 1.85 25.45 1.40
C PHE A 22 0.43 25.59 0.86
N THR A 23 -0.16 26.77 1.04
CA THR A 23 -1.46 27.13 0.47
C THR A 23 -1.28 28.04 -0.73
N THR A 24 -2.06 27.85 -1.79
CA THR A 24 -1.97 28.64 -3.02
C THR A 24 -3.36 28.92 -3.59
N LYS A 25 -3.47 30.01 -4.35
CA LYS A 25 -4.65 30.34 -5.17
C LYS A 25 -4.41 30.21 -6.67
N ALA A 26 -3.25 29.69 -7.07
CA ALA A 26 -2.87 29.60 -8.48
C ALA A 26 -3.78 28.68 -9.31
N PHE A 27 -4.50 27.75 -8.68
CA PHE A 27 -5.44 26.83 -9.33
C PHE A 27 -6.85 27.42 -9.52
N GLY A 28 -7.09 28.66 -9.08
CA GLY A 28 -8.40 29.31 -9.16
C GLY A 28 -9.27 29.15 -7.90
N ASP A 29 -8.78 28.47 -6.87
CA ASP A 29 -9.45 28.25 -5.58
C ASP A 29 -8.46 28.30 -4.39
N HIS A 30 -8.95 28.19 -3.16
CA HIS A 30 -8.09 28.09 -1.98
C HIS A 30 -7.59 26.66 -1.80
N SER A 31 -6.45 26.36 -2.42
CA SER A 31 -5.85 25.03 -2.42
C SER A 31 -4.71 24.88 -1.41
N MET A 32 -4.55 23.69 -0.83
CA MET A 32 -3.39 23.30 -0.03
C MET A 32 -2.60 22.21 -0.77
N VAL A 33 -1.30 22.42 -0.91
CA VAL A 33 -0.39 21.58 -1.69
C VAL A 33 0.62 20.93 -0.77
N PHE A 34 0.79 19.61 -0.92
CA PHE A 34 1.80 18.82 -0.24
C PHE A 34 2.83 18.34 -1.26
N VAL A 35 4.09 18.70 -1.05
CA VAL A 35 5.20 18.34 -1.92
C VAL A 35 5.92 17.14 -1.33
N TYR A 36 5.99 16.05 -2.11
CA TYR A 36 6.65 14.80 -1.73
C TYR A 36 7.75 14.44 -2.73
N ASP A 37 8.68 13.58 -2.31
CA ASP A 37 9.66 13.00 -3.22
C ASP A 37 8.97 12.18 -4.34
N TYR A 38 9.37 12.44 -5.58
CA TYR A 38 8.86 11.74 -6.74
C TYR A 38 9.53 10.36 -6.90
N HIS A 39 8.72 9.36 -7.20
CA HIS A 39 9.15 7.98 -7.44
C HIS A 39 8.62 7.51 -8.80
N ALA A 40 9.51 7.51 -9.80
CA ALA A 40 9.16 7.10 -11.16
C ALA A 40 8.73 5.63 -11.23
N GLY A 41 7.63 5.37 -11.93
CA GLY A 41 7.10 4.01 -12.11
C GLY A 41 6.50 3.38 -10.85
N ALA A 42 6.27 4.16 -9.80
CA ALA A 42 5.54 3.69 -8.63
C ALA A 42 4.05 3.55 -8.96
N ASP A 43 3.46 2.42 -8.55
CA ASP A 43 2.00 2.22 -8.60
C ASP A 43 1.48 1.95 -7.18
N THR A 44 0.18 2.10 -6.97
CA THR A 44 -0.41 1.82 -5.65
C THR A 44 -0.58 0.32 -5.44
N LEU A 45 -0.45 -0.11 -4.18
CA LEU A 45 -0.71 -1.49 -3.78
C LEU A 45 -2.14 -1.90 -4.19
N MET A 46 -3.09 -0.96 -4.08
CA MET A 46 -4.47 -1.11 -4.57
C MET A 46 -4.50 -1.49 -6.05
N ASN A 47 -3.89 -0.69 -6.92
CA ASN A 47 -3.90 -0.95 -8.36
C ASN A 47 -3.24 -2.27 -8.72
N GLN A 48 -2.10 -2.57 -8.10
CA GLN A 48 -1.32 -3.74 -8.47
C GLN A 48 -1.97 -5.06 -8.07
N TYR A 49 -2.66 -5.10 -6.91
CA TYR A 49 -3.12 -6.36 -6.32
C TYR A 49 -4.63 -6.45 -6.09
N PHE A 50 -5.36 -5.33 -6.15
CA PHE A 50 -6.80 -5.30 -5.84
C PHE A 50 -7.67 -4.80 -7.00
N SER A 51 -7.10 -4.14 -8.03
CA SER A 51 -7.84 -3.67 -9.21
C SER A 51 -8.08 -4.74 -10.28
N GLN A 52 -7.64 -5.99 -10.07
CA GLN A 52 -8.01 -7.08 -10.98
C GLN A 52 -9.50 -7.41 -10.78
N PRO A 53 -10.33 -7.39 -11.84
CA PRO A 53 -11.63 -8.00 -11.77
C PRO A 53 -11.39 -9.47 -11.42
N SER A 54 -11.93 -9.90 -10.29
CA SER A 54 -11.95 -11.29 -9.89
C SER A 54 -12.42 -12.12 -11.09
N VAL A 55 -11.50 -12.75 -11.82
CA VAL A 55 -11.86 -13.96 -12.53
C VAL A 55 -12.25 -14.89 -11.38
N PRO A 56 -13.54 -15.25 -11.22
CA PRO A 56 -13.89 -16.18 -10.19
C PRO A 56 -13.08 -17.42 -10.50
N THR A 57 -12.16 -17.77 -9.63
CA THR A 57 -11.42 -19.03 -9.68
C THR A 57 -12.37 -20.14 -9.32
N LEU A 58 -13.41 -20.34 -10.15
CA LEU A 58 -14.22 -21.52 -10.10
C LEU A 58 -13.35 -22.64 -10.69
N ASN A 59 -12.73 -23.40 -9.79
CA ASN A 59 -12.02 -24.65 -10.07
C ASN A 59 -10.64 -24.55 -10.74
N GLY A 60 -9.82 -23.54 -10.43
CA GLY A 60 -8.37 -23.63 -10.60
C GLY A 60 -7.85 -23.88 -12.02
N PHE A 61 -8.65 -23.60 -13.05
CA PHE A 61 -8.23 -23.66 -14.45
C PHE A 61 -7.99 -22.24 -14.96
N CYS A 62 -6.72 -21.85 -15.10
CA CYS A 62 -6.33 -20.75 -15.97
C CYS A 62 -6.18 -21.30 -17.40
N PRO A 63 -6.91 -20.79 -18.41
CA PRO A 63 -6.54 -21.04 -19.79
C PRO A 63 -5.24 -20.27 -20.12
N PRO A 64 -4.35 -20.81 -20.95
CA PRO A 64 -3.12 -20.14 -21.33
C PRO A 64 -3.43 -18.87 -22.16
N ILE A 65 -2.80 -17.75 -21.80
CA ILE A 65 -2.94 -16.40 -22.38
C ILE A 65 -2.32 -16.28 -23.80
N TYR A 66 -1.90 -17.39 -24.44
CA TYR A 66 -1.37 -17.33 -25.80
C TYR A 66 -2.50 -17.32 -26.83
N PRO A 67 -2.51 -16.40 -27.81
CA PRO A 67 -3.40 -16.52 -28.96
C PRO A 67 -2.99 -17.78 -29.74
N GLN A 68 -3.83 -18.81 -29.74
CA GLN A 68 -3.68 -19.93 -30.66
C GLN A 68 -3.79 -19.39 -32.10
N PRO A 69 -2.84 -19.70 -33.00
CA PRO A 69 -3.10 -19.59 -34.42
C PRO A 69 -4.17 -20.63 -34.81
N SER A 70 -5.09 -20.19 -35.66
CA SER A 70 -6.40 -20.73 -36.03
C SER A 70 -6.44 -22.10 -36.73
N ASN A 71 -5.51 -23.01 -36.48
CA ASN A 71 -5.47 -24.28 -37.21
C ASN A 71 -5.97 -25.43 -36.34
N GLY A 72 -7.29 -25.62 -36.37
CA GLY A 72 -7.97 -26.72 -35.71
C GLY A 72 -7.42 -28.08 -36.12
N LEU A 73 -6.74 -28.74 -35.17
CA LEU A 73 -6.60 -30.19 -35.12
C LEU A 73 -6.52 -30.62 -33.65
N THR A 74 -7.49 -31.43 -33.26
CA THR A 74 -7.58 -32.17 -32.01
C THR A 74 -6.41 -33.16 -31.87
N ARG A 75 -5.89 -33.36 -30.66
CA ARG A 75 -5.22 -34.62 -30.29
C ARG A 75 -5.74 -35.14 -28.95
N PRO A 76 -6.34 -36.34 -28.92
CA PRO A 76 -6.80 -37.00 -27.72
C PRO A 76 -5.71 -37.94 -27.15
N PHE A 77 -5.70 -38.10 -25.83
CA PHE A 77 -5.00 -39.10 -25.00
C PHE A 77 -3.47 -39.26 -25.15
N SER A 78 -2.72 -38.96 -24.08
CA SER A 78 -1.69 -39.87 -23.57
C SER A 78 -1.24 -39.53 -22.13
N HIS A 79 -1.27 -40.59 -21.31
CA HIS A 79 -0.46 -40.84 -20.12
C HIS A 79 -0.57 -39.93 -18.89
N GLY A 80 -1.30 -40.48 -17.91
CA GLY A 80 -1.30 -40.04 -16.53
C GLY A 80 0.08 -40.11 -15.86
N LYS A 81 0.46 -38.98 -15.29
CA LYS A 81 1.04 -38.89 -13.95
C LYS A 81 0.13 -37.95 -13.17
N PRO A 82 -0.45 -38.33 -12.01
CA PRO A 82 -1.19 -37.37 -11.22
C PRO A 82 -0.17 -36.34 -10.74
N ALA A 83 -0.35 -35.09 -11.16
CA ALA A 83 0.34 -33.92 -10.62
C ALA A 83 -0.14 -33.64 -9.18
N LEU A 84 -0.02 -34.63 -8.29
CA LEU A 84 -0.41 -34.55 -6.88
C LEU A 84 0.78 -34.02 -6.05
N GLY A 85 1.29 -32.86 -6.44
CA GLY A 85 2.38 -32.19 -5.72
C GLY A 85 2.35 -30.66 -5.87
N SER A 86 1.74 -30.15 -6.94
CA SER A 86 1.61 -28.71 -7.19
C SER A 86 0.15 -28.23 -7.23
N LEU A 87 -0.78 -29.04 -6.71
CA LEU A 87 -2.21 -28.74 -6.67
C LEU A 87 -2.66 -27.93 -5.45
N ARG A 88 -1.72 -27.41 -4.63
CA ARG A 88 -2.07 -26.71 -3.39
C ARG A 88 -1.24 -25.44 -3.24
N GLN A 89 -1.94 -24.30 -3.13
CA GLN A 89 -1.61 -23.06 -2.42
C GLN A 89 -1.33 -21.74 -3.18
N HIS A 90 -1.11 -21.71 -4.51
CA HIS A 90 -0.71 -20.43 -5.18
C HIS A 90 -1.50 -20.05 -6.43
N ALA A 91 -2.74 -20.51 -6.60
CA ALA A 91 -3.58 -20.07 -7.72
C ALA A 91 -4.16 -18.67 -7.43
N GLY A 92 -3.44 -17.62 -7.84
CA GLY A 92 -3.89 -16.21 -7.78
C GLY A 92 -3.67 -15.49 -6.44
N LEU A 93 -3.16 -16.17 -5.41
CA LEU A 93 -2.79 -15.58 -4.13
C LEU A 93 -1.33 -15.12 -4.12
N LEU A 94 -1.05 -14.04 -3.39
CA LEU A 94 0.31 -13.53 -3.25
C LEU A 94 1.21 -14.56 -2.54
N PRO A 95 2.48 -14.72 -2.96
CA PRO A 95 3.44 -15.56 -2.24
C PRO A 95 3.58 -15.12 -0.78
N GLU A 96 3.57 -16.06 0.15
CA GLU A 96 3.65 -15.76 1.59
C GLU A 96 4.93 -14.97 1.94
N SER A 97 6.05 -15.33 1.31
CA SER A 97 7.32 -14.61 1.47
C SER A 97 7.22 -13.13 1.07
N LEU A 98 6.42 -12.81 0.05
CA LEU A 98 6.19 -11.43 -0.38
C LEU A 98 5.31 -10.68 0.62
N ILE A 99 4.28 -11.34 1.15
CA ILE A 99 3.43 -10.77 2.21
C ILE A 99 4.27 -10.45 3.44
N TRP A 100 5.12 -11.38 3.89
CA TRP A 100 6.02 -11.12 5.02
C TRP A 100 7.00 -9.98 4.75
N ALA A 101 7.56 -9.90 3.54
CA ALA A 101 8.40 -8.77 3.15
C ALA A 101 7.66 -7.42 3.23
N PHE A 102 6.37 -7.40 2.86
CA PHE A 102 5.52 -6.20 3.00
C PHE A 102 5.26 -5.86 4.47
N VAL A 103 4.87 -6.85 5.28
CA VAL A 103 4.59 -6.67 6.71
C VAL A 103 5.81 -6.09 7.43
N VAL A 104 7.01 -6.61 7.17
CA VAL A 104 8.25 -6.13 7.77
C VAL A 104 8.54 -4.67 7.38
N GLN A 105 8.42 -4.33 6.09
CA GLN A 105 8.64 -2.97 5.61
C GLN A 105 7.64 -1.96 6.21
N LEU A 106 6.35 -2.32 6.24
CA LEU A 106 5.29 -1.49 6.82
C LEU A 106 5.47 -1.33 8.34
N SER A 107 5.83 -2.40 9.04
CA SER A 107 6.11 -2.35 10.48
C SER A 107 7.33 -1.47 10.79
N SER A 108 8.37 -1.49 9.96
CA SER A 108 9.56 -0.65 10.12
C SER A 108 9.24 0.84 10.02
N VAL A 109 8.44 1.24 9.02
CA VAL A 109 8.05 2.66 8.88
C VAL A 109 7.11 3.11 10.01
N LEU A 110 6.16 2.26 10.41
CA LEU A 110 5.26 2.56 11.53
C LEU A 110 6.01 2.73 12.84
N ARG A 111 7.00 1.87 13.12
CA ARG A 111 7.89 2.05 14.28
C ARG A 111 8.56 3.42 14.27
N THR A 112 9.06 3.86 13.13
CA THR A 112 9.74 5.15 13.00
C THR A 112 8.77 6.32 13.21
N ILE A 113 7.56 6.24 12.66
CA ILE A 113 6.50 7.24 12.86
C ILE A 113 6.12 7.35 14.34
N HIS A 114 5.88 6.21 15.00
CA HIS A 114 5.49 6.18 16.41
C HIS A 114 6.63 6.62 17.34
N ALA A 115 7.89 6.28 17.02
CA ALA A 115 9.06 6.75 17.77
C ALA A 115 9.22 8.28 17.72
N ALA A 116 8.78 8.91 16.64
CA ALA A 116 8.73 10.37 16.50
C ALA A 116 7.51 11.01 17.19
N GLY A 117 6.64 10.22 17.84
CA GLY A 117 5.42 10.70 18.49
C GLY A 117 4.32 11.13 17.51
N LEU A 118 4.41 10.68 16.25
CA LEU A 118 3.42 10.92 15.20
C LEU A 118 2.52 9.68 15.04
N ALA A 119 1.38 9.85 14.36
CA ALA A 119 0.46 8.75 14.08
C ALA A 119 0.22 8.60 12.58
N CYS A 120 0.21 7.37 12.09
CA CYS A 120 -0.19 7.09 10.72
C CYS A 120 -1.72 6.99 10.64
N ARG A 121 -2.40 8.13 10.40
CA ARG A 121 -3.87 8.22 10.42
C ARG A 121 -4.57 7.68 9.17
N SER A 122 -3.87 7.54 8.06
CA SER A 122 -4.42 6.98 6.82
C SER A 122 -3.53 5.81 6.40
N PHE A 123 -4.04 4.59 6.55
CA PHE A 123 -3.32 3.36 6.26
C PHE A 123 -4.15 2.50 5.32
N GLU A 124 -4.10 2.82 4.03
CA GLU A 124 -4.93 2.21 2.99
C GLU A 124 -4.06 1.69 1.85
N PRO A 125 -4.46 0.62 1.13
CA PRO A 125 -3.71 0.12 -0.03
C PRO A 125 -3.51 1.17 -1.14
N SER A 126 -4.41 2.15 -1.25
CA SER A 126 -4.32 3.25 -2.21
C SER A 126 -3.23 4.27 -1.85
N LYS A 127 -2.74 4.26 -0.61
CA LYS A 127 -1.69 5.16 -0.09
C LYS A 127 -0.34 4.48 0.07
N ILE A 128 -0.25 3.19 -0.27
CA ILE A 128 1.00 2.44 -0.26
C ILE A 128 1.49 2.33 -1.70
N LEU A 129 2.68 2.86 -1.98
CA LEU A 129 3.33 2.76 -3.28
C LEU A 129 4.20 1.51 -3.33
N VAL A 130 4.09 0.77 -4.42
CA VAL A 130 4.96 -0.36 -4.76
C VAL A 130 5.93 0.07 -5.85
N MET A 131 7.20 -0.24 -5.64
CA MET A 131 8.27 -0.03 -6.61
C MET A 131 9.00 -1.32 -6.93
N GLY A 132 9.12 -1.63 -8.22
CA GLY A 132 9.76 -2.84 -8.69
C GLY A 132 9.00 -4.09 -8.23
N LYS A 133 9.72 -5.04 -7.63
CA LYS A 133 9.16 -6.36 -7.28
C LYS A 133 8.65 -6.49 -5.84
N SER A 134 9.17 -5.68 -4.90
CA SER A 134 8.87 -5.87 -3.46
C SER A 134 9.04 -4.61 -2.60
N ARG A 135 9.49 -3.49 -3.16
CA ARG A 135 9.80 -2.32 -2.34
C ARG A 135 8.56 -1.50 -2.09
N LEU A 136 8.18 -1.34 -0.82
CA LEU A 136 7.04 -0.51 -0.42
C LEU A 136 7.48 0.87 0.06
N ARG A 137 6.68 1.88 -0.23
CA ARG A 137 6.76 3.20 0.40
C ARG A 137 5.39 3.71 0.80
N LEU A 138 5.25 4.11 2.04
CA LEU A 138 4.03 4.71 2.56
C LEU A 138 3.96 6.17 2.11
N ASN A 139 2.88 6.55 1.42
CA ASN A 139 2.62 7.88 0.89
C ASN A 139 1.53 8.60 1.70
N CYS A 140 1.44 9.93 1.56
CA CYS A 140 0.40 10.77 2.16
C CYS A 140 0.39 10.81 3.70
N CYS A 141 1.49 10.38 4.34
CA CYS A 141 1.69 10.54 5.78
C CYS A 141 1.70 12.02 6.18
N GLY A 142 0.98 12.36 7.25
CA GLY A 142 0.94 13.72 7.79
C GLY A 142 -0.10 14.65 7.16
N ILE A 143 -0.76 14.28 6.06
CA ILE A 143 -1.84 15.11 5.48
C ILE A 143 -2.97 15.29 6.50
N MET A 144 -3.45 14.19 7.09
CA MET A 144 -4.53 14.26 8.08
C MET A 144 -4.14 15.06 9.31
N ASP A 145 -2.88 14.97 9.77
CA ASP A 145 -2.40 15.74 10.92
C ASP A 145 -2.41 17.25 10.67
N VAL A 146 -2.24 17.67 9.42
CA VAL A 146 -2.33 19.07 9.01
C VAL A 146 -3.79 19.50 8.83
N LEU A 147 -4.62 18.69 8.17
CA LEU A 147 -6.02 19.03 7.89
C LEU A 147 -6.90 19.03 9.14
N THR A 148 -6.65 18.10 10.06
CA THR A 148 -7.39 17.97 11.32
C THR A 148 -6.61 18.57 12.49
N PHE A 149 -5.67 19.45 12.20
CA PHE A 149 -4.94 20.16 13.24
C PHE A 149 -5.91 21.03 14.04
N ASP A 150 -6.21 20.61 15.26
CA ASP A 150 -6.97 21.41 16.20
C ASP A 150 -6.01 22.21 17.09
N SER A 151 -6.09 23.54 17.00
CA SER A 151 -5.33 24.45 17.85
C SER A 151 -5.76 24.40 19.32
N ALA A 152 -6.97 23.91 19.61
CA ALA A 152 -7.52 23.84 20.96
C ALA A 152 -7.03 22.64 21.78
N VAL A 153 -6.46 21.61 21.13
CA VAL A 153 -5.92 20.42 21.79
C VAL A 153 -4.39 20.41 21.63
N PRO A 154 -3.61 20.88 22.64
CA PRO A 154 -2.17 21.11 22.51
C PRO A 154 -1.33 19.83 22.36
N SER A 155 -1.94 18.66 22.48
CA SER A 155 -1.22 17.39 22.54
C SER A 155 -1.85 16.37 21.60
N ALA A 156 -1.14 16.07 20.50
CA ALA A 156 -1.40 14.92 19.64
C ALA A 156 -1.44 13.58 20.42
N LYS A 157 -0.84 13.54 21.63
CA LYS A 157 -0.95 12.42 22.58
C LYS A 157 -2.34 12.22 23.19
N ALA A 158 -3.21 13.24 23.18
CA ALA A 158 -4.54 13.16 23.80
C ALA A 158 -5.57 12.40 22.95
N LEU A 159 -5.29 12.14 21.66
CA LEU A 159 -6.17 11.38 20.76
C LEU A 159 -5.85 9.87 20.72
N VAL A 160 -4.83 9.42 21.45
CA VAL A 160 -4.45 7.99 21.52
C VAL A 160 -5.38 7.11 22.39
N PRO A 161 -6.22 7.58 23.35
CA PRO A 161 -6.91 6.63 24.24
C PRO A 161 -8.22 6.04 23.67
N HIS A 162 -8.64 6.35 22.44
CA HIS A 162 -9.98 5.96 21.97
C HIS A 162 -10.16 4.52 21.44
N TYR A 163 -9.11 3.68 21.44
CA TYR A 163 -9.19 2.27 20.97
C TYR A 163 -8.74 1.22 22.00
N GLN A 164 -8.82 1.50 23.31
CA GLN A 164 -8.72 0.45 24.32
C GLN A 164 -10.12 -0.05 24.69
N VAL A 165 -10.45 -1.25 24.19
CA VAL A 165 -11.62 -2.02 24.65
C VAL A 165 -11.39 -2.36 26.14
N PRO A 166 -12.31 -1.98 27.05
CA PRO A 166 -12.22 -2.44 28.43
C PRO A 166 -12.56 -3.93 28.43
N LEU A 167 -11.58 -4.76 28.77
CA LEU A 167 -11.83 -6.13 29.21
C LEU A 167 -12.56 -6.04 30.57
N ALA A 168 -13.82 -6.48 30.58
CA ALA A 168 -14.56 -6.84 31.78
C ALA A 168 -14.32 -8.33 32.09
#